data_AF-A0A4Q3RRS4-F1
#
_entry.id   AF-A0A4Q3RRS4-F1
#
_cell.length_a   1.000
_cell.length_b   1.000
_cell.length_c   1.000
_cell.angle_alpha   90.00
_cell.angle_beta   90.00
_cell.angle_gamma   90.00
#
_symmetry.space_group_name_H-M   'P 1'
#
loop_
_entity.id
_entity.type
_entity.pdbx_description
1 polymer ?
#
loop_
_entity_poly.entity_id
_entity_poly.type
_entity_poly.pdbx_seq_one_letter_code
_entity_poly.pdbx_strand_id
1 'polypeptide(L)'
;AGWDRAWATAAEILKRRPEMAGMLGSSWFYDPPLEQISPRLAYLRVNPLKNGAFLIHQGPGDIHTQRAATSSPTRAALIEKGEYTARSWIVAWPRAALIKWADGRKAAQMAQAA
;
A
#
# COMPACT_ATOMS: atom_id res chain seq x y z
N ALA A 1 8.29 -6.98 2.71
CA ALA A 1 8.90 -7.26 4.03
C ALA A 1 8.59 -6.17 5.07
N GLY A 2 8.90 -4.89 4.83
CA GLY A 2 8.62 -3.81 5.78
C GLY A 2 7.14 -3.40 5.90
N TRP A 3 6.46 -3.17 4.77
CA TRP A 3 5.07 -2.70 4.77
C TRP A 3 4.07 -3.71 5.33
N ASP A 4 4.23 -5.00 5.05
CA ASP A 4 3.38 -6.03 5.67
C ASP A 4 3.54 -6.04 7.20
N ARG A 5 4.76 -5.82 7.72
CA ARG A 5 4.97 -5.70 9.16
C ARG A 5 4.24 -4.46 9.71
N ALA A 6 4.30 -3.33 9.01
CA ALA A 6 3.57 -2.13 9.40
C ALA A 6 2.05 -2.36 9.48
N TRP A 7 1.47 -3.04 8.48
CA TRP A 7 0.06 -3.43 8.50
C TRP A 7 -0.27 -4.41 9.63
N ALA A 8 0.58 -5.40 9.89
CA ALA A 8 0.40 -6.32 11.01
C ALA A 8 0.46 -5.60 12.36
N THR A 9 1.37 -4.64 12.53
CA THR A 9 1.41 -3.77 13.72
C THR A 9 0.13 -2.93 13.85
N ALA A 10 -0.39 -2.39 12.74
CA ALA A 10 -1.66 -1.67 12.76
C ALA A 10 -2.82 -2.59 13.19
N ALA A 11 -2.85 -3.85 12.76
CA ALA A 11 -3.84 -4.82 13.23
C ALA A 11 -3.78 -5.04 14.76
N GLU A 12 -2.58 -5.13 15.34
CA GLU A 12 -2.41 -5.24 16.79
C GLU A 12 -2.90 -3.99 17.55
N ILE A 13 -2.68 -2.80 16.98
CA ILE A 13 -3.24 -1.55 17.53
C ILE A 13 -4.76 -1.61 17.49
N LEU A 14 -5.34 -2.01 16.35
CA LEU A 14 -6.80 -2.12 16.21
C LEU A 14 -7.39 -3.08 17.24
N LYS A 15 -6.81 -4.26 17.46
CA LYS A 15 -7.29 -5.20 18.49
C LYS A 15 -7.39 -4.57 19.88
N ARG A 16 -6.46 -3.66 20.23
CA ARG A 16 -6.45 -2.95 21.52
C ARG A 16 -7.32 -1.69 21.56
N ARG A 17 -7.69 -1.15 20.40
CA ARG A 17 -8.45 0.08 20.21
C ARG A 17 -9.74 -0.22 19.44
N PRO A 18 -10.79 -0.77 20.10
CA PRO A 18 -12.01 -1.23 19.43
C PRO A 18 -12.79 -0.12 18.72
N GLU A 19 -12.61 1.12 19.13
CA GLU A 19 -13.24 2.31 18.54
C GLU A 19 -12.68 2.68 17.15
N MET A 20 -11.48 2.19 16.81
CA MET A 20 -10.87 2.48 15.51
C MET A 20 -11.48 1.60 14.41
N ALA A 21 -12.00 2.25 13.36
CA ALA A 21 -12.66 1.61 12.23
C ALA A 21 -11.70 0.92 11.24
N GLY A 22 -10.40 1.20 11.30
CA GLY A 22 -9.40 0.64 10.41
C GLY A 22 -8.13 1.49 10.36
N MET A 23 -7.32 1.25 9.33
CA MET A 23 -6.10 2.01 9.06
C MET A 23 -6.10 2.50 7.62
N LEU A 24 -5.53 3.68 7.39
CA LEU A 24 -5.37 4.26 6.07
C LEU A 24 -3.92 4.66 5.80
N GLY A 25 -3.53 4.61 4.53
CA GLY A 25 -2.27 5.17 4.03
C GLY A 25 -2.53 5.94 2.74
N SER A 26 -1.92 7.11 2.59
CA SER A 26 -2.02 7.94 1.39
C SER A 26 -0.64 8.08 0.76
N SER A 27 -0.52 7.72 -0.53
CA SER A 27 0.74 7.80 -1.27
C SER A 27 0.54 7.58 -2.76
N TRP A 28 1.52 8.02 -3.55
CA TRP A 28 1.70 7.61 -4.94
C TRP A 28 2.12 6.14 -5.09
N PHE A 29 2.63 5.51 -4.02
CA PHE A 29 3.01 4.09 -4.04
C PHE A 29 1.88 3.13 -4.42
N TYR A 30 0.63 3.59 -4.34
CA TYR A 30 -0.53 2.78 -4.67
C TYR A 30 -1.03 3.05 -6.09
N ASP A 31 -0.35 3.90 -6.87
CA ASP A 31 -0.80 4.27 -8.22
C ASP A 31 -0.84 3.05 -9.16
N PRO A 32 -1.97 2.76 -9.84
CA PRO A 32 -2.11 1.59 -10.70
C PRO A 32 -1.01 1.37 -11.76
N PRO A 33 -0.50 2.40 -12.46
CA PRO A 33 0.56 2.24 -13.47
C PRO A 33 1.84 1.59 -12.95
N LEU A 34 2.09 1.62 -11.64
CA LEU A 34 3.26 0.96 -11.05
C LEU A 34 3.30 -0.55 -11.30
N GLU A 35 2.18 -1.22 -11.58
CA GLU A 35 2.19 -2.62 -12.01
C GLU A 35 3.02 -2.86 -13.28
N GLN A 36 3.11 -1.85 -14.17
CA GLN A 36 3.85 -1.93 -15.42
C GLN A 36 5.21 -1.25 -15.30
N ILE A 37 5.24 0.00 -14.83
CA ILE A 37 6.45 0.83 -14.85
C ILE A 37 7.38 0.56 -13.66
N SER A 38 6.89 -0.11 -12.62
CA SER A 38 7.66 -0.44 -11.41
C SER A 38 7.10 -1.65 -10.66
N PRO A 39 7.06 -2.85 -11.26
CA PRO A 39 6.28 -3.99 -10.74
C PRO A 39 6.64 -4.40 -9.31
N ARG A 40 7.90 -4.17 -8.91
CA ARG A 40 8.40 -4.40 -7.54
C ARG A 40 7.66 -3.61 -6.44
N LEU A 41 6.95 -2.53 -6.79
CA LEU A 41 6.15 -1.72 -5.86
C LEU A 41 4.66 -2.10 -5.87
N ALA A 42 4.19 -2.84 -6.86
CA ALA A 42 2.78 -3.16 -7.03
C ALA A 42 2.17 -3.85 -5.81
N TYR A 43 2.97 -4.66 -5.09
CA TYR A 43 2.51 -5.36 -3.89
C TYR A 43 1.97 -4.41 -2.81
N LEU A 44 2.42 -3.15 -2.77
CA LEU A 44 1.97 -2.13 -1.81
C LEU A 44 0.48 -1.84 -1.92
N ARG A 45 -0.09 -1.94 -3.13
CA ARG A 45 -1.53 -1.84 -3.37
C ARG A 45 -2.19 -3.21 -3.46
N VAL A 46 -1.59 -4.13 -4.22
CA VAL A 46 -2.22 -5.41 -4.57
C VAL A 46 -2.46 -6.27 -3.34
N ASN A 47 -1.52 -6.32 -2.38
CA ASN A 47 -1.70 -7.13 -1.18
C ASN A 47 -2.85 -6.60 -0.29
N PRO A 48 -2.92 -5.30 0.07
CA PRO A 48 -4.08 -4.76 0.77
C PRO A 48 -5.41 -5.01 0.05
N LEU A 49 -5.48 -4.74 -1.25
CA LEU A 49 -6.71 -4.90 -2.04
C LEU A 49 -7.23 -6.33 -2.04
N LYS A 50 -6.35 -7.32 -2.27
CA LYS A 50 -6.71 -8.75 -2.23
C LYS A 50 -7.27 -9.19 -0.88
N ASN A 51 -6.98 -8.44 0.18
CA ASN A 51 -7.34 -8.77 1.55
C ASN A 51 -8.34 -7.78 2.16
N GLY A 52 -9.15 -7.14 1.32
CA GLY A 52 -10.33 -6.37 1.74
C GLY A 52 -10.09 -4.89 2.00
N ALA A 53 -8.92 -4.34 1.67
CA ALA A 53 -8.76 -2.90 1.55
C ALA A 53 -9.45 -2.38 0.28
N PHE A 54 -9.76 -1.08 0.26
CA PHE A 54 -10.26 -0.38 -0.91
C PHE A 54 -9.47 0.91 -1.16
N LEU A 55 -9.64 1.47 -2.35
CA LEU A 55 -8.91 2.66 -2.78
C LEU A 55 -9.81 3.87 -2.95
N ILE A 56 -9.25 5.04 -2.65
CA ILE A 56 -9.83 6.34 -2.98
C ILE A 56 -8.79 7.12 -3.79
N HIS A 57 -9.13 7.49 -5.02
CA HIS A 57 -8.26 8.31 -5.87
C HIS A 57 -8.25 9.75 -5.34
N GLN A 58 -7.07 10.27 -5.03
CA GLN A 58 -6.91 11.65 -4.58
C GLN A 58 -6.47 12.60 -5.70
N GLY A 59 -5.97 12.06 -6.81
CA GLY A 59 -5.54 12.86 -7.96
C GLY A 59 -4.02 13.09 -8.02
N PRO A 60 -3.58 13.84 -9.04
CA PRO A 60 -2.19 14.21 -9.20
C PRO A 60 -1.77 15.31 -8.21
N GLY A 61 -0.47 15.53 -8.08
CA GLY A 61 0.10 16.65 -7.34
C GLY A 61 1.61 16.66 -7.50
N ASP A 62 2.22 17.84 -7.60
CA ASP A 62 3.64 17.99 -7.95
C ASP A 62 4.55 17.19 -7.02
N ILE A 63 4.24 17.18 -5.72
CA ILE A 63 4.99 16.43 -4.72
C ILE A 63 5.00 14.92 -4.97
N HIS A 64 3.91 14.36 -5.52
CA HIS A 64 3.81 12.95 -5.84
C HIS A 64 4.71 12.60 -7.02
N THR A 65 4.66 13.43 -8.07
CA THR A 65 5.50 13.30 -9.26
C THR A 65 6.98 13.46 -8.92
N GLN A 66 7.35 14.49 -8.16
CA GLN A 66 8.72 14.71 -7.70
C GLN A 66 9.26 13.50 -6.93
N ARG A 67 8.52 13.01 -5.93
CA ARG A 67 8.93 11.84 -5.12
C ARG A 67 8.99 10.54 -5.94
N ALA A 68 8.10 10.37 -6.91
CA ALA A 68 8.12 9.23 -7.81
C ALA A 68 9.37 9.23 -8.71
N ALA A 69 9.82 10.41 -9.16
CA ALA A 69 11.03 10.59 -9.96
C ALA A 69 12.32 10.37 -9.15
N THR A 70 12.42 10.93 -7.92
CA THR A 70 13.65 10.83 -7.09
C THR A 70 14.09 9.38 -6.83
N SER A 71 13.13 8.46 -6.79
CA SER A 71 13.35 7.08 -6.37
C SER A 71 13.57 6.10 -7.53
N SER A 72 13.56 6.55 -8.80
CA SER A 72 13.80 5.69 -9.96
C SER A 72 14.13 6.49 -11.23
N PRO A 73 15.28 6.22 -11.88
CA PRO A 73 15.62 6.82 -13.17
C PRO A 73 14.59 6.51 -14.26
N THR A 74 14.03 5.30 -14.29
CA THR A 74 12.98 4.90 -15.24
C THR A 74 11.73 5.75 -15.08
N ARG A 75 11.25 5.94 -13.85
CA ARG A 75 10.07 6.80 -13.62
C ARG A 75 10.38 8.26 -13.91
N ALA A 76 11.58 8.73 -13.58
CA ALA A 76 12.00 10.10 -13.89
C ALA A 76 11.94 10.37 -15.41
N ALA A 77 12.47 9.46 -16.23
CA ALA A 77 12.43 9.59 -17.70
C ALA A 77 11.00 9.57 -18.26
N LEU A 78 10.10 8.74 -17.73
CA LEU A 78 8.69 8.72 -18.14
C LEU A 78 7.97 10.02 -17.76
N ILE A 79 8.29 10.58 -16.59
CA ILE A 79 7.74 11.87 -16.13
C ILE A 79 8.22 13.01 -17.01
N GLU A 80 9.52 13.06 -17.32
CA GLU A 80 10.12 14.08 -18.20
C GLU A 80 9.51 14.07 -19.60
N LYS A 81 9.20 12.88 -20.14
CA LYS A 81 8.51 12.71 -21.43
C LYS A 81 7.01 13.01 -21.38
N GLY A 82 6.42 13.25 -20.21
CA GLY A 82 4.98 13.41 -20.04
C GLY A 82 4.17 12.10 -20.14
N GLU A 83 4.84 10.95 -20.21
CA GLU A 83 4.23 9.62 -20.34
C GLU A 83 3.73 9.06 -18.98
N TYR A 84 4.18 9.64 -17.87
CA TYR A 84 3.72 9.29 -16.53
C TYR A 84 3.55 10.53 -15.65
N THR A 85 2.41 10.65 -14.98
CA THR A 85 2.18 11.61 -13.90
C THR A 85 1.68 10.84 -12.69
N ALA A 86 2.44 10.88 -11.61
CA ALA A 86 2.11 10.11 -10.41
C ALA A 86 0.86 10.67 -9.73
N ARG A 87 -0.04 9.78 -9.31
CA ARG A 87 -1.28 10.12 -8.61
C ARG A 87 -1.27 9.57 -7.20
N SER A 88 -1.77 10.35 -6.25
CA SER A 88 -1.98 9.84 -4.89
C SER A 88 -3.28 9.07 -4.81
N TRP A 89 -3.23 8.02 -4.00
CA TRP A 89 -4.37 7.20 -3.65
C TRP A 89 -4.35 6.96 -2.14
N ILE A 90 -5.52 6.88 -1.53
CA ILE A 90 -5.67 6.32 -0.20
C ILE A 90 -5.91 4.82 -0.35
N VAL A 91 -5.12 4.01 0.34
CA VAL A 91 -5.50 2.64 0.73
C VAL A 91 -6.19 2.73 2.08
N ALA A 92 -7.47 2.39 2.13
CA ALA A 92 -8.23 2.26 3.36
C ALA A 92 -8.47 0.78 3.64
N TRP A 93 -7.99 0.29 4.79
CA TRP A 93 -8.13 -1.10 5.20
C TRP A 93 -9.07 -1.20 6.41
N PRO A 94 -10.33 -1.66 6.21
CA PRO A 94 -11.29 -1.83 7.28
C PRO A 94 -10.78 -2.77 8.37
N ARG A 95 -11.13 -2.46 9.61
CA ARG A 95 -10.68 -3.16 10.82
C ARG A 95 -10.78 -4.68 10.71
N ALA A 96 -11.98 -5.18 10.41
CA ALA A 96 -12.25 -6.62 10.40
C ALA A 96 -11.38 -7.35 9.35
N ALA A 97 -11.22 -6.74 8.18
CA ALA A 97 -10.41 -7.27 7.10
C ALA A 97 -8.91 -7.26 7.43
N LEU A 98 -8.41 -6.15 8.00
CA LEU A 98 -7.00 -6.02 8.38
C LEU A 98 -6.62 -7.01 9.50
N ILE A 99 -7.46 -7.14 10.53
CA ILE A 99 -7.24 -8.10 11.61
C ILE A 99 -7.25 -9.53 11.07
N LYS A 100 -8.26 -9.89 10.26
CA LYS A 100 -8.34 -11.22 9.64
C LYS A 100 -7.09 -11.57 8.84
N TRP A 101 -6.60 -10.64 8.03
CA TRP A 101 -5.37 -10.84 7.25
C TRP A 101 -4.14 -11.03 8.15
N ALA A 102 -3.97 -10.20 9.17
CA ALA A 102 -2.83 -10.27 10.07
C ALA A 102 -2.80 -11.58 10.88
N ASP A 103 -3.97 -12.04 11.34
CA ASP A 103 -4.10 -13.31 12.06
C ASP A 103 -3.78 -14.51 11.16
N GLY A 104 -4.31 -14.52 9.93
CA GLY A 104 -3.98 -15.54 8.93
C GLY A 104 -2.48 -15.59 8.61
N ARG A 105 -1.83 -14.42 8.49
CA ARG A 105 -0.38 -14.33 8.30
C ARG A 105 0.40 -14.92 9.48
N LYS A 106 0.01 -14.60 10.72
CA LYS A 106 0.67 -15.11 11.92
C LYS A 106 0.53 -16.63 12.03
N ALA A 107 -0.65 -17.17 11.74
CA ALA A 107 -0.88 -18.61 11.72
C ALA A 107 0.00 -19.33 10.67
N ALA A 108 0.09 -18.78 9.46
CA ALA A 108 0.95 -19.33 8.41
C ALA A 108 2.44 -19.33 8.80
N GLN A 109 2.91 -18.27 9.47
CA GLN A 109 4.29 -18.19 9.96
C GLN A 109 4.59 -19.22 11.05
N MET A 110 3.63 -19.49 11.95
CA MET A 110 3.79 -20.53 12.97
C MET A 110 3.81 -21.94 12.36
N ALA A 111 2.94 -22.21 11.38
CA ALA A 111 2.90 -23.50 10.70
C ALA A 111 4.19 -23.81 9.92
N GLN A 112 4.88 -22.79 9.41
CA GLN A 112 6.15 -22.96 8.70
C GLN A 112 7.36 -23.14 9.63
N ALA A 113 7.19 -22.86 10.93
CA ALA A 113 8.24 -22.97 11.94
C ALA A 113 8.13 -24.25 12.81
N ALA A 114 7.07 -25.03 12.62
CA ALA A 114 6.84 -26.33 13.26
C ALA A 114 7.28 -27.47 12.35
#